data_AF-A0AAV4CNX5-F1
#
_entry.id   AF-A0AAV4CNX5-F1
#
_cell.length_a   1.000
_cell.length_b   1.000
_cell.length_c   1.000
_cell.angle_alpha   90.00
_cell.angle_beta   90.00
_cell.angle_gamma   90.00
#
_symmetry.space_group_name_H-M   'P 1'
#
loop_
_entity.id
_entity.type
_entity.pdbx_description
1 polymer ?
#
loop_
_entity_poly.entity_id
_entity_poly.type
_entity_poly.pdbx_seq_one_letter_code
_entity_poly.pdbx_strand_id
1 'polypeptide(L)'
;MHRSILNPAFKTVCPCRQSSKMGETKQADTNKRPGYSKWKKEDTKTALDLYRAQNISLNEIPRQFSIPKATFLRHLRGTNKHSNEDNQGSGRKPVLPHVLEKELVEHALQLEKMLLKTAFRSLLFNLRKKKQTN
;
A
#
# COMPACT_ATOMS: atom_id res chain seq x y z
N MET A 1 63.38 13.64 -17.33
CA MET A 1 62.60 12.44 -16.95
C MET A 1 61.19 12.59 -17.49
N HIS A 2 60.94 12.00 -18.66
CA HIS A 2 59.63 11.99 -19.32
C HIS A 2 58.75 10.89 -18.70
N ARG A 3 57.49 11.20 -18.40
CA ARG A 3 56.42 10.19 -18.31
C ARG A 3 55.30 10.57 -19.26
N SER A 4 55.23 9.80 -20.33
CA SER A 4 54.23 9.84 -21.38
C SER A 4 52.97 9.05 -20.97
N ILE A 5 51.81 9.68 -21.15
CA ILE A 5 50.57 9.17 -21.79
C ILE A 5 49.98 7.83 -21.29
N LEU A 6 48.71 7.85 -20.80
CA LEU A 6 47.54 7.15 -21.37
C LEU A 6 46.35 7.10 -20.39
N ASN A 7 45.41 8.02 -20.66
CA ASN A 7 43.94 7.99 -20.69
C ASN A 7 43.12 6.70 -20.37
N PRO A 8 41.78 6.82 -20.20
CA PRO A 8 40.96 6.23 -19.14
C PRO A 8 40.03 5.10 -19.64
N ALA A 9 39.10 4.67 -18.77
CA ALA A 9 37.97 3.76 -19.01
C ALA A 9 38.18 2.29 -18.57
N PHE A 10 37.72 1.99 -17.36
CA PHE A 10 37.10 0.69 -17.10
C PHE A 10 35.60 0.88 -16.92
N LYS A 11 34.92 0.76 -18.06
CA LYS A 11 33.52 0.41 -18.16
C LYS A 11 33.36 -0.99 -17.57
N THR A 12 32.63 -1.14 -16.48
CA THR A 12 31.97 -2.42 -16.18
C THR A 12 30.48 -2.22 -16.30
N VAL A 13 30.02 -2.47 -17.53
CA VAL A 13 28.63 -2.69 -17.88
C VAL A 13 28.10 -3.82 -17.01
N CYS A 14 27.02 -3.57 -16.26
CA CYS A 14 26.27 -4.62 -15.59
C CYS A 14 25.82 -5.66 -16.63
N PRO A 15 26.20 -6.95 -16.50
CA PRO A 15 25.73 -7.96 -17.42
C PRO A 15 24.25 -8.18 -17.17
N CYS A 16 23.43 -7.57 -18.03
CA CYS A 16 22.03 -7.86 -18.17
C CYS A 16 21.90 -9.35 -18.50
N ARG A 17 21.44 -10.13 -17.51
CA ARG A 17 21.20 -11.56 -17.61
C ARG A 17 20.14 -11.79 -18.67
N GLN A 18 20.56 -12.22 -19.85
CA GLN A 18 19.67 -12.71 -20.90
C GLN A 18 18.99 -13.98 -20.35
N SER A 19 17.72 -13.86 -19.96
CA SER A 19 16.87 -15.01 -19.64
C SER A 19 16.01 -15.30 -20.85
N SER A 20 16.31 -16.43 -21.49
CA SER A 20 15.53 -17.08 -22.52
C SER A 20 14.09 -17.30 -22.05
N LYS A 21 13.14 -17.04 -22.96
CA LYS A 21 11.70 -17.27 -22.79
C LYS A 21 11.39 -18.77 -22.76
N MET A 22 10.61 -19.22 -21.78
CA MET A 22 9.71 -20.37 -21.89
C MET A 22 8.41 -19.98 -21.17
N GLY A 23 7.31 -20.06 -21.91
CA GLY A 23 6.04 -19.47 -21.55
C GLY A 23 5.18 -20.34 -20.64
N GLU A 24 4.28 -19.67 -19.93
CA GLU A 24 3.00 -20.22 -19.47
C GLU A 24 2.01 -19.06 -19.48
N THR A 25 1.01 -19.15 -20.36
CA THR A 25 -0.11 -18.21 -20.46
C THR A 25 -1.10 -18.51 -19.33
N LYS A 26 -1.20 -17.61 -18.36
CA LYS A 26 -2.40 -17.48 -17.53
C LYS A 26 -3.11 -16.21 -17.94
N GLN A 27 -4.32 -16.35 -18.48
CA GLN A 27 -5.19 -15.24 -18.86
C GLN A 27 -5.33 -14.27 -17.68
N ALA A 28 -4.85 -13.05 -17.88
CA ALA A 28 -4.98 -11.99 -16.90
C ALA A 28 -6.33 -11.29 -17.11
N ASP A 29 -7.20 -11.36 -16.10
CA ASP A 29 -8.37 -10.48 -16.01
C ASP A 29 -7.91 -9.02 -16.10
N THR A 30 -8.37 -8.31 -17.13
CA THR A 30 -7.92 -6.96 -17.52
C THR A 30 -8.47 -5.83 -16.65
N ASN A 31 -8.99 -6.14 -15.45
CA ASN A 31 -9.55 -5.15 -14.55
C ASN A 31 -9.04 -5.29 -13.11
N LYS A 32 -7.71 -5.32 -12.95
CA LYS A 32 -7.08 -5.10 -11.64
C LYS A 32 -6.07 -3.98 -11.78
N ARG A 33 -6.37 -2.82 -11.18
CA ARG A 33 -5.34 -1.82 -10.84
C ARG A 33 -4.18 -2.59 -10.20
N PRO A 34 -2.90 -2.30 -10.53
CA PRO A 34 -1.76 -2.99 -9.92
C PRO A 34 -1.74 -2.70 -8.43
N GLY A 35 -2.50 -3.50 -7.70
CA GLY A 35 -2.74 -3.35 -6.28
C GLY A 35 -1.42 -3.62 -5.58
N TYR A 36 -0.95 -2.61 -4.86
CA TYR A 36 0.07 -2.78 -3.84
C TYR A 36 -0.50 -3.66 -2.72
N SER A 37 -0.50 -4.98 -2.93
CA SER A 37 -0.34 -6.05 -1.94
C SER A 37 -0.53 -7.39 -2.65
N LYS A 38 0.56 -7.98 -3.18
CA LYS A 38 0.52 -9.33 -3.79
C LYS A 38 0.59 -10.46 -2.75
N TRP A 39 0.93 -10.14 -1.50
CA TRP A 39 1.15 -11.13 -0.44
C TRP A 39 0.25 -10.85 0.74
N LYS A 40 -0.34 -11.89 1.32
CA LYS A 40 -1.26 -11.76 2.44
C LYS A 40 -0.51 -11.85 3.79
N LYS A 41 -1.20 -11.49 4.87
CA LYS A 41 -0.65 -11.54 6.24
C LYS A 41 -0.38 -12.98 6.65
N GLU A 42 -1.31 -13.86 6.32
CA GLU A 42 -1.30 -15.28 6.64
C GLU A 42 -0.09 -15.95 5.98
N ASP A 43 0.22 -15.57 4.73
CA ASP A 43 1.41 -16.04 3.99
C ASP A 43 2.70 -15.65 4.71
N THR A 44 2.73 -14.47 5.36
CA THR A 44 3.92 -13.99 6.08
C THR A 44 4.11 -14.72 7.40
N LYS A 45 3.01 -14.97 8.14
CA LYS A 45 3.03 -15.73 9.40
C LYS A 45 3.47 -17.17 9.16
N THR A 46 2.82 -17.85 8.21
CA THR A 46 3.18 -19.23 7.80
C THR A 46 4.62 -19.34 7.31
N ALA A 47 5.12 -18.39 6.52
CA ALA A 47 6.51 -18.37 6.09
C ALA A 47 7.49 -18.19 7.27
N LEU A 48 7.16 -17.37 8.28
CA LEU A 48 7.99 -17.19 9.47
C LEU A 48 8.05 -18.46 10.31
N ASP A 49 6.92 -19.15 10.48
CA ASP A 49 6.85 -20.40 11.24
C ASP A 49 7.67 -21.51 10.57
N LEU A 50 7.52 -21.68 9.25
CA LEU A 50 8.30 -22.64 8.48
C LEU A 50 9.79 -22.31 8.46
N TYR A 51 10.16 -21.03 8.41
CA TYR A 51 11.55 -20.60 8.48
C TYR A 51 12.17 -20.84 9.86
N ARG A 52 11.42 -20.59 10.95
CA ARG A 52 11.84 -20.88 12.33
C ARG A 52 12.00 -22.38 12.57
N ALA A 53 11.13 -23.19 11.96
CA ALA A 53 11.24 -24.64 11.94
C ALA A 53 12.36 -25.18 11.02
N GLN A 54 13.13 -24.29 10.34
CA GLN A 54 14.21 -24.61 9.41
C GLN A 54 13.77 -25.46 8.19
N ASN A 55 12.47 -25.46 7.87
CA ASN A 55 11.92 -26.25 6.76
C ASN A 55 12.14 -25.61 5.39
N ILE A 56 12.32 -24.28 5.33
CA ILE A 56 12.44 -23.52 4.08
C ILE A 56 13.61 -22.54 4.13
N SER A 57 14.30 -22.37 3.00
CA SER A 57 15.38 -21.41 2.84
C SER A 57 14.85 -20.02 2.45
N LEU A 58 15.64 -18.97 2.72
CA LEU A 58 15.30 -17.59 2.35
C LEU A 58 15.04 -17.37 0.85
N ASN A 59 15.55 -18.26 -0.01
CA ASN A 59 15.39 -18.18 -1.46
C ASN A 59 14.11 -18.87 -1.97
N GLU A 60 13.52 -19.76 -1.16
CA GLU A 60 12.29 -20.48 -1.49
C GLU A 60 11.04 -19.68 -1.11
N ILE A 61 11.15 -18.81 -0.10
CA ILE A 61 10.03 -17.98 0.37
C ILE A 61 9.35 -17.17 -0.74
N PRO A 62 10.08 -16.45 -1.63
CA PRO A 62 9.45 -15.71 -2.72
C PRO A 62 8.77 -16.61 -3.76
N ARG A 63 9.21 -17.87 -3.88
CA ARG A 63 8.67 -18.85 -4.82
C ARG A 63 7.36 -19.46 -4.30
N GLN A 64 7.29 -19.74 -3.01
CA GLN A 64 6.12 -20.36 -2.38
C GLN A 64 5.05 -19.34 -2.00
N PHE A 65 5.44 -18.23 -1.37
CA PHE A 65 4.51 -17.29 -0.74
C PHE A 65 4.33 -15.98 -1.52
N SER A 66 5.03 -15.81 -2.66
CA SER A 66 5.04 -14.54 -3.42
C SER A 66 5.42 -13.30 -2.59
N ILE A 67 6.09 -13.50 -1.45
CA ILE A 67 6.57 -12.43 -0.58
C ILE A 67 7.96 -11.99 -1.07
N PRO A 68 8.19 -10.68 -1.31
CA PRO A 68 9.52 -10.20 -1.63
C PRO A 68 10.51 -10.51 -0.50
N LYS A 69 11.70 -11.01 -0.84
CA LYS A 69 12.73 -11.41 0.15
C LYS A 69 13.07 -10.28 1.14
N ALA A 70 13.14 -9.04 0.65
CA ALA A 70 13.38 -7.87 1.49
C ALA A 70 12.25 -7.63 2.51
N THR A 71 11.00 -7.84 2.09
CA THR A 71 9.84 -7.75 2.98
C THR A 71 9.89 -8.81 4.07
N PHE A 72 10.15 -10.07 3.70
CA PHE A 72 10.28 -11.16 4.67
C PHE A 72 11.37 -10.87 5.72
N LEU A 73 12.55 -10.41 5.28
CA LEU A 73 13.63 -10.04 6.19
C LEU A 73 13.27 -8.90 7.15
N ARG A 74 12.44 -7.93 6.73
CA ARG A 74 11.96 -6.86 7.62
C ARG A 74 11.08 -7.40 8.74
N HIS A 75 10.24 -8.39 8.42
CA HIS A 75 9.42 -9.09 9.42
C HIS A 75 10.26 -9.98 10.32
N LEU A 76 11.19 -10.76 9.76
CA LEU A 76 12.08 -11.63 10.53
C LEU A 76 12.92 -10.85 11.55
N ARG A 77 13.46 -9.69 11.16
CA ARG A 77 14.30 -8.85 12.02
C ARG A 77 13.50 -7.97 12.99
N GLY A 78 12.16 -7.93 12.89
CA GLY A 78 11.33 -7.02 13.69
C GLY A 78 11.56 -5.53 13.43
N THR A 79 12.27 -5.16 12.35
CA THR A 79 12.63 -3.75 12.02
C THR A 79 11.44 -2.90 11.55
N ASN A 80 10.25 -3.49 11.51
CA ASN A 80 9.03 -2.86 11.06
C ASN A 80 8.40 -1.98 12.14
N LYS A 81 8.69 -0.67 12.09
CA LYS A 81 8.13 0.32 13.05
C LYS A 81 6.59 0.48 12.99
N HIS A 82 5.96 0.08 11.89
CA HIS A 82 4.55 0.38 11.59
C HIS A 82 3.71 -0.85 11.26
N SER A 83 4.35 -2.01 11.06
CA SER A 83 3.63 -3.24 10.75
C SER A 83 3.95 -4.31 11.78
N ASN A 84 3.03 -4.50 12.72
CA ASN A 84 3.03 -5.64 13.61
C ASN A 84 2.55 -6.89 12.84
N GLU A 85 2.72 -8.09 13.40
CA GLU A 85 2.19 -9.35 12.86
C GLU A 85 0.70 -9.25 12.49
N ASP A 86 -0.07 -8.42 13.21
CA ASP A 86 -1.51 -8.26 13.00
C ASP A 86 -1.90 -7.07 12.10
N ASN A 87 -1.04 -6.06 11.96
CA ASN A 87 -1.34 -4.82 11.24
C ASN A 87 -0.36 -4.57 10.10
N GLN A 88 -0.82 -4.66 8.86
CA GLN A 88 -0.10 -4.18 7.67
C GLN A 88 -0.43 -2.70 7.43
N GLY A 89 -0.09 -1.85 8.40
CA GLY A 89 -0.30 -0.41 8.28
C GLY A 89 0.54 0.15 7.13
N SER A 90 -0.06 0.34 5.96
CA SER A 90 0.55 1.09 4.87
C SER A 90 0.26 2.58 5.05
N GLY A 91 1.23 3.42 4.75
CA GLY A 91 1.07 4.87 4.75
C GLY A 91 1.59 5.57 6.02
N ARG A 92 1.20 6.85 6.14
CA ARG A 92 1.62 7.73 7.23
C ARG A 92 0.84 7.38 8.50
N LYS A 93 1.47 7.61 9.66
CA LYS A 93 0.75 7.54 10.93
C LYS A 93 -0.36 8.60 10.93
N PRO A 94 -1.57 8.27 11.42
CA PRO A 94 -2.60 9.28 11.59
C PRO A 94 -2.10 10.35 12.57
N VAL A 95 -2.37 11.61 12.24
CA VAL A 95 -1.97 12.76 13.07
C VAL A 95 -2.84 12.84 14.32
N LEU A 96 -4.10 12.47 14.20
CA LEU A 96 -5.06 12.42 15.31
C LEU A 96 -5.18 10.99 15.85
N PRO A 97 -5.41 10.81 17.16
CA PRO A 97 -5.76 9.51 17.70
C PRO A 97 -7.18 9.11 17.28
N HIS A 98 -7.42 7.81 17.19
CA HIS A 98 -8.66 7.23 16.64
C HIS A 98 -9.94 7.65 17.39
N VAL A 99 -9.84 7.96 18.68
CA VAL A 99 -10.99 8.47 19.47
C VAL A 99 -11.42 9.85 18.96
N LEU A 100 -10.45 10.77 18.82
CA LEU A 100 -10.69 12.12 18.32
C LEU A 100 -11.15 12.12 16.84
N GLU A 101 -10.60 11.21 16.03
CA GLU A 101 -11.03 11.06 14.64
C GLU A 101 -12.53 10.70 14.53
N LYS A 102 -13.01 9.81 15.41
CA LYS A 102 -14.43 9.44 15.46
C LYS A 102 -15.33 10.60 15.87
N GLU A 103 -14.96 11.31 16.93
CA GLU A 103 -15.69 12.49 17.40
C GLU A 103 -15.77 13.56 16.30
N LEU A 104 -14.66 13.80 15.60
CA LEU A 104 -14.61 14.76 14.50
C LEU A 104 -15.56 14.36 13.36
N VAL A 105 -15.58 13.08 12.99
CA VAL A 105 -16.48 12.55 11.96
C VAL A 105 -17.95 12.69 12.40
N GLU A 106 -18.27 12.37 13.65
CA GLU A 106 -19.62 12.51 14.18
C GLU A 106 -20.12 13.96 14.14
N HIS A 107 -19.30 14.91 14.60
CA HIS A 107 -19.62 16.33 14.54
C HIS A 107 -19.75 16.85 13.10
N ALA A 108 -18.88 16.42 12.17
CA ALA A 108 -18.99 16.81 10.77
C ALA A 108 -20.32 16.36 10.15
N LEU A 109 -20.76 15.13 10.41
CA LEU A 109 -22.05 14.60 9.95
C LEU A 109 -23.23 15.33 10.60
N GLN A 110 -23.12 15.72 11.87
CA GLN A 110 -24.14 16.51 12.55
C GLN A 110 -24.28 17.91 11.93
N LEU A 111 -23.15 18.56 11.63
CA LEU A 111 -23.12 19.86 10.96
C LEU A 111 -23.74 19.79 9.56
N GLU A 112 -23.42 18.77 8.77
CA GLU A 112 -24.00 18.54 7.45
C GLU A 112 -25.54 18.45 7.54
N LYS A 113 -26.06 17.63 8.47
CA LYS A 113 -27.51 17.50 8.69
C LYS A 113 -28.16 18.83 9.06
N MET A 114 -27.50 19.67 9.87
CA MET A 114 -28.04 20.97 10.27
C MET A 114 -28.05 21.95 9.09
N LEU A 115 -26.96 22.03 8.33
CA LEU A 115 -26.83 22.91 7.17
C LEU A 115 -27.85 22.55 6.08
N LEU A 116 -28.03 21.27 5.79
CA LEU A 116 -29.05 20.79 4.84
C LEU A 116 -30.47 21.13 5.31
N LYS A 117 -30.77 21.00 6.61
CA LYS A 117 -32.08 21.41 7.17
C LYS A 117 -32.34 22.91 7.02
N THR A 118 -31.35 23.76 7.28
CA THR A 118 -31.49 25.21 7.12
C THR A 118 -31.65 25.63 5.66
N ALA A 119 -30.89 25.01 4.74
CA ALA A 119 -31.02 25.24 3.31
C ALA A 119 -32.41 24.81 2.80
N PHE A 120 -32.90 23.65 3.21
CA PHE A 120 -34.23 23.15 2.84
C PHE A 120 -35.36 24.04 3.36
N ARG A 121 -35.28 24.51 4.62
CA ARG A 121 -36.26 25.47 5.17
C ARG A 121 -36.31 26.78 4.40
N SER A 122 -35.14 27.32 4.04
CA SER A 122 -35.03 28.54 3.25
C SER A 122 -35.59 28.35 1.85
N LEU A 123 -35.33 27.21 1.22
CA LEU A 123 -35.89 26.85 -0.09
C LEU A 123 -37.42 26.69 -0.03
N LEU A 124 -37.95 25.98 0.96
CA LEU A 124 -39.40 25.84 1.18
C LEU A 124 -40.07 27.20 1.40
N PHE A 125 -39.45 28.08 2.18
CA PHE A 125 -39.96 29.43 2.43
C PHE A 125 -40.05 30.25 1.13
N ASN A 126 -38.99 30.21 0.30
CA ASN A 126 -38.98 30.89 -0.99
C ASN A 126 -39.99 30.29 -1.99
N LEU A 127 -40.13 28.97 -2.04
CA LEU A 127 -41.14 28.31 -2.86
C LEU A 127 -42.57 28.68 -2.43
N ARG A 128 -42.83 28.74 -1.12
CA ARG A 128 -44.12 29.18 -0.58
C ARG A 128 -44.44 30.62 -0.99
N LYS A 129 -43.48 31.55 -0.87
CA LYS A 129 -43.66 32.93 -1.32
C LYS A 129 -44.02 33.02 -2.80
N LYS A 130 -43.32 32.28 -3.67
CA LYS A 130 -43.59 32.27 -5.12
C LYS A 130 -44.98 31.75 -5.49
N LYS A 131 -45.56 30.85 -4.68
CA LYS A 131 -46.92 30.31 -4.92
C LYS A 131 -48.05 31.21 -4.43
N GLN A 132 -47.77 32.23 -3.61
CA GLN A 132 -48.79 33.17 -3.11
C GLN A 132 -48.90 34.44 -3.97
N THR A 133 -47.97 34.64 -4.89
CA THR A 133 -47.90 35.81 -5.79
C THR A 133 -48.43 35.54 -7.21
N ASN A 134 -48.87 34.30 -7.49
CA ASN A 134 -49.72 33.94 -8.63
C ASN A 134 -51.12 33.66 -8.10
#